data_AF-A0A6P5FXL6-F1
#
_entry.id   AF-A0A6P5FXL6-F1
#
_cell.length_a   1.000
_cell.length_b   1.000
_cell.length_c   1.000
_cell.angle_alpha   90.00
_cell.angle_beta   90.00
_cell.angle_gamma   90.00
#
_symmetry.space_group_name_H-M   'P 1'
#
loop_
_entity.id
_entity.type
_entity.pdbx_description
1 polymer ?
#
loop_
_entity_poly.entity_id
_entity_poly.type
_entity_poly.pdbx_seq_one_letter_code
_entity_poly.pdbx_strand_id
1 'polypeptide(L)'
;MSVEIQTHYFRYGDDTYTKGALAADHFALASNLGGGSETVNGVVFGCSYSSSPDMYPGSRAVGGIIGMGTGPRSFIRQLGTRAKGRFSYCLVSPHHNGTSHLRFGSDIERIKNAQTTRLLSDPATLHYPLDLKDLSIDGRLLHLPPNTFAPGPDWSRGCVVDSGSWLTYLTGTAFDTLVESLEEHFRKYQSLVRVEGSEPLRLQLCYKKPRGFAAYPTIGFHFRGAVFRPKAANMFYIDEGSSKFCLFIKKRSQTLLGAVLQQNYRMVFDINKHKLTFAEEDCARD
;
A
#
# COMPACT_ATOMS: atom_id res chain seq x y z
N MET A 1 -6.85 3.44 45.87
CA MET A 1 -7.32 2.88 44.58
C MET A 1 -6.20 3.04 43.57
N SER A 2 -5.54 1.95 43.19
CA SER A 2 -4.60 1.94 42.07
C SER A 2 -5.39 2.05 40.77
N VAL A 3 -5.17 3.12 40.01
CA VAL A 3 -5.72 3.23 38.65
C VAL A 3 -4.86 2.33 37.76
N GLU A 4 -5.43 1.23 37.30
CA GLU A 4 -4.76 0.32 36.38
C GLU A 4 -4.83 0.92 34.96
N ILE A 5 -3.74 1.53 34.51
CA ILE A 5 -3.66 2.14 33.18
C ILE A 5 -3.32 1.03 32.18
N GLN A 6 -4.23 0.75 31.25
CA GLN A 6 -3.93 -0.15 30.13
C GLN A 6 -2.90 0.49 29.20
N THR A 7 -1.88 -0.28 28.83
CA THR A 7 -0.80 0.16 27.95
C THR A 7 -0.91 -0.49 26.57
N HIS A 8 -0.20 0.08 25.59
CA HIS A 8 -0.04 -0.51 24.27
C HIS A 8 1.44 -0.55 23.87
N TYR A 9 1.76 -1.51 23.01
CA TYR A 9 3.04 -1.63 22.33
C TYR A 9 2.77 -2.11 20.91
N PHE A 10 3.32 -1.40 19.92
CA PHE A 10 3.28 -1.80 18.51
C PHE A 10 4.68 -1.73 17.93
N ARG A 11 5.04 -2.75 17.15
CA ARG A 11 6.26 -2.82 16.34
C ARG A 11 5.86 -3.05 14.90
N TYR A 12 6.42 -2.26 13.99
CA TYR A 12 6.15 -2.30 12.56
C TYR A 12 7.14 -3.21 11.84
N GLY A 13 6.86 -3.50 10.56
CA GLY A 13 7.68 -4.43 9.77
C GLY A 13 9.08 -3.92 9.43
N ASP A 14 9.34 -2.62 9.62
CA ASP A 14 10.66 -1.98 9.51
C ASP A 14 11.37 -1.85 10.87
N ASP A 15 10.87 -2.56 11.89
CA ASP A 15 11.35 -2.55 13.28
C ASP A 15 11.17 -1.23 14.04
N THR A 16 10.54 -0.23 13.44
CA THR A 16 10.10 0.94 14.19
C THR A 16 9.03 0.54 15.21
N TYR A 17 8.95 1.26 16.33
CA TYR A 17 7.99 0.94 17.39
C TYR A 17 7.36 2.19 18.00
N THR A 18 6.24 1.96 18.67
CA THR A 18 5.60 2.93 19.57
C THR A 18 5.05 2.22 20.80
N LYS A 19 5.15 2.86 21.96
CA LYS A 19 4.57 2.39 23.21
C LYS A 19 3.96 3.55 24.00
N GLY A 20 2.88 3.25 24.70
CA GLY A 20 2.10 4.28 25.34
C GLY A 20 0.99 3.76 26.25
N ALA A 21 0.15 4.67 26.70
CA ALA A 21 -1.10 4.36 27.38
C ALA A 21 -2.25 4.29 26.36
N LEU A 22 -3.28 3.51 26.65
CA LEU A 22 -4.56 3.63 25.94
C LEU A 22 -5.32 4.84 26.48
N ALA A 23 -5.91 5.61 25.59
CA ALA A 23 -6.80 6.72 25.88
C ALA A 23 -8.09 6.56 25.07
N ALA A 24 -9.14 7.25 25.47
CA ALA A 24 -10.38 7.35 24.73
C ALA A 24 -10.78 8.81 24.61
N ASP A 25 -11.15 9.24 23.41
CA ASP A 25 -11.62 10.60 23.16
C ASP A 25 -12.62 10.61 21.98
N HIS A 26 -13.02 11.80 21.57
CA HIS A 26 -13.87 12.04 20.41
C HIS A 26 -13.04 12.44 19.19
N PHE A 27 -13.46 11.98 18.01
CA PHE A 27 -12.86 12.34 16.72
C PHE A 27 -13.92 13.04 15.89
N ALA A 28 -13.63 14.26 15.44
CA ALA A 28 -14.47 15.00 14.49
C ALA A 28 -13.92 14.82 13.06
N LEU A 29 -14.75 14.31 12.16
CA LEU A 29 -14.43 14.10 10.74
C LEU A 29 -15.28 15.03 9.89
N ALA A 30 -14.76 15.49 8.74
CA ALA A 30 -15.56 16.27 7.80
C ALA A 30 -16.75 15.44 7.28
N SER A 31 -17.93 16.06 7.18
CA SER A 31 -19.14 15.41 6.65
C SER A 31 -19.53 15.98 5.29
N ASN A 32 -20.02 15.11 4.42
CA ASN A 32 -20.57 15.48 3.12
C ASN A 32 -22.06 15.86 3.16
N LEU A 33 -22.71 15.82 4.34
CA LEU A 33 -24.13 16.10 4.54
C LEU A 33 -24.44 17.59 4.82
N GLY A 34 -23.64 18.53 4.31
CA GLY A 34 -23.93 19.97 4.38
C GLY A 34 -23.01 20.78 5.31
N GLY A 35 -21.69 20.66 5.12
CA GLY A 35 -20.70 21.63 5.63
C GLY A 35 -20.30 21.49 7.11
N GLY A 36 -20.78 20.45 7.80
CA GLY A 36 -20.45 20.19 9.20
C GLY A 36 -19.36 19.13 9.39
N SER A 37 -19.13 18.78 10.66
CA SER A 37 -18.34 17.62 11.06
C SER A 37 -19.24 16.57 11.71
N GLU A 38 -18.87 15.29 11.54
CA GLU A 38 -19.44 14.17 12.26
C GLU A 38 -18.49 13.75 13.38
N THR A 39 -19.00 13.72 14.61
CA THR A 39 -18.23 13.31 15.78
C THR A 39 -18.47 11.84 16.13
N VAL A 40 -17.38 11.13 16.36
CA VAL A 40 -17.37 9.76 16.88
C VAL A 40 -16.81 9.81 18.29
N ASN A 41 -17.62 9.47 19.28
CA ASN A 41 -17.23 9.48 20.68
C ASN A 41 -16.63 8.13 21.10
N GLY A 42 -15.77 8.16 22.12
CA GLY A 42 -15.23 6.94 22.74
C GLY A 42 -14.30 6.16 21.83
N VAL A 43 -13.63 6.83 20.89
CA VAL A 43 -12.60 6.22 20.06
C VAL A 43 -11.39 5.96 20.96
N VAL A 44 -11.02 4.70 21.09
CA VAL A 44 -9.85 4.24 21.82
C VAL A 44 -8.63 4.27 20.91
N PHE A 45 -7.58 4.95 21.34
CA PHE A 45 -6.32 5.06 20.61
C PHE A 45 -5.12 5.04 21.58
N GLY A 46 -3.91 4.91 21.02
CA GLY A 46 -2.68 4.92 21.79
C GLY A 46 -2.09 6.32 21.93
N CYS A 47 -1.94 6.81 23.16
CA CYS A 47 -1.14 8.00 23.46
C CYS A 47 0.33 7.59 23.62
N SER A 48 1.12 7.80 22.57
CA SER A 48 2.55 7.45 22.54
C SER A 48 3.37 8.41 23.41
N TYR A 49 4.17 7.87 24.33
CA TYR A 49 5.21 8.63 25.04
C TYR A 49 6.62 8.17 24.67
N SER A 50 6.75 7.12 23.84
CA SER A 50 8.03 6.60 23.37
C SER A 50 7.83 5.92 22.01
N SER A 51 8.61 6.33 21.02
CA SER A 51 8.65 5.75 19.68
C SER A 51 10.05 5.78 19.11
N SER A 52 10.30 5.01 18.04
CA SER A 52 11.56 5.09 17.31
C SER A 52 11.80 6.49 16.73
N PRO A 53 13.06 6.97 16.65
CA PRO A 53 13.38 8.31 16.11
C PRO A 53 12.96 8.51 14.64
N ASP A 54 12.95 7.43 13.86
CA ASP A 54 12.64 7.36 12.44
C ASP A 54 11.19 6.95 12.14
N MET A 55 10.35 6.82 13.17
CA MET A 55 8.93 6.46 13.07
C MET A 55 8.13 7.43 12.18
N TYR A 56 8.52 8.71 12.17
CA TYR A 56 7.83 9.77 11.45
C TYR A 56 8.79 10.51 10.51
N PRO A 57 8.32 10.99 9.35
CA PRO A 57 9.14 11.82 8.48
C PRO A 57 9.51 13.13 9.19
N GLY A 58 10.81 13.40 9.35
CA GLY A 58 11.29 14.62 10.03
C GLY A 58 10.98 15.93 9.30
N SER A 59 10.45 15.88 8.08
CA SER A 59 10.14 17.06 7.26
C SER A 59 8.79 17.70 7.57
N ARG A 60 7.88 17.02 8.30
CA ARG A 60 6.56 17.54 8.67
C ARG A 60 6.14 17.04 10.05
N ALA A 61 5.42 17.87 10.80
CA ALA A 61 4.83 17.44 12.05
C ALA A 61 3.75 16.37 11.80
N VAL A 62 4.00 15.15 12.26
CA VAL A 62 3.05 14.03 12.24
C VAL A 62 2.65 13.73 13.68
N GLY A 63 1.36 13.85 13.98
CA GLY A 63 0.83 13.63 15.34
C GLY A 63 0.56 12.17 15.71
N GLY A 64 0.64 11.25 14.74
CA GLY A 64 0.40 9.82 14.96
C GLY A 64 0.01 9.07 13.69
N ILE A 65 -0.46 7.83 13.85
CA ILE A 65 -0.90 6.95 12.78
C ILE A 65 -2.35 6.54 13.00
N ILE A 66 -3.17 6.63 11.94
CA ILE A 66 -4.52 6.08 11.94
C ILE A 66 -4.45 4.62 11.48
N GLY A 67 -4.57 3.70 12.45
CA GLY A 67 -4.56 2.27 12.19
C GLY A 67 -5.85 1.78 11.51
N MET A 68 -5.78 1.49 10.22
CA MET A 68 -6.91 1.03 9.41
C MET A 68 -6.96 -0.49 9.21
N GLY A 69 -6.21 -1.27 9.99
CA GLY A 69 -6.10 -2.73 9.84
C GLY A 69 -7.38 -3.51 10.15
N THR A 70 -7.29 -4.84 10.14
CA THR A 70 -8.43 -5.76 10.35
C THR A 70 -8.80 -5.98 11.83
N GLY A 71 -7.93 -5.54 12.75
CA GLY A 71 -8.09 -5.76 14.19
C GLY A 71 -9.33 -5.09 14.80
N PRO A 72 -9.82 -5.59 15.95
CA PRO A 72 -11.05 -5.11 16.57
C PRO A 72 -10.98 -3.65 17.06
N ARG A 73 -9.78 -3.15 17.35
CA ARG A 73 -9.52 -1.75 17.75
C ARG A 73 -9.09 -0.86 16.59
N SER A 74 -9.12 -1.34 15.34
CA SER A 74 -8.85 -0.49 14.18
C SER A 74 -9.86 0.66 14.10
N PHE A 75 -9.44 1.80 13.56
CA PHE A 75 -10.29 2.97 13.48
C PHE A 75 -11.58 2.67 12.71
N ILE A 76 -11.48 1.94 11.60
CA ILE A 76 -12.64 1.52 10.79
C ILE A 76 -13.67 0.68 11.58
N ARG A 77 -13.24 -0.18 12.50
CA ARG A 77 -14.16 -0.95 13.36
C ARG A 77 -14.82 -0.07 14.41
N GLN A 78 -14.10 0.91 14.94
CA GLN A 78 -14.61 1.86 15.94
C GLN A 78 -15.62 2.87 15.37
N LEU A 79 -15.60 3.14 14.06
CA LEU A 79 -16.64 3.94 13.38
C LEU A 79 -18.01 3.24 13.34
N GLY A 80 -18.06 1.93 13.55
CA GLY A 80 -19.29 1.15 13.64
C GLY A 80 -20.18 1.30 12.40
N THR A 81 -21.48 1.54 12.64
CA THR A 81 -22.50 1.65 11.57
C THR A 81 -22.31 2.89 10.69
N ARG A 82 -21.58 3.91 11.13
CA ARG A 82 -21.32 5.14 10.35
C ARG A 82 -20.50 4.84 9.10
N ALA A 83 -19.41 4.09 9.26
CA ALA A 83 -18.58 3.66 8.14
C ALA A 83 -19.13 2.43 7.40
N LYS A 84 -20.10 1.70 7.98
CA LYS A 84 -20.66 0.46 7.40
C LYS A 84 -19.58 -0.59 7.04
N GLY A 85 -18.45 -0.56 7.75
CA GLY A 85 -17.27 -1.39 7.43
C GLY A 85 -16.66 -1.08 6.07
N ARG A 86 -16.75 0.16 5.59
CA ARG A 86 -16.18 0.58 4.32
C ARG A 86 -15.35 1.84 4.47
N PHE A 87 -14.20 1.84 3.84
CA PHE A 87 -13.38 3.04 3.66
C PHE A 87 -12.71 3.01 2.29
N SER A 88 -12.29 4.18 1.82
CA SER A 88 -11.51 4.29 0.61
C SER A 88 -10.50 5.41 0.67
N TYR A 89 -9.43 5.27 -0.10
CA TYR A 89 -8.50 6.37 -0.37
C TYR A 89 -8.10 6.40 -1.83
N CYS A 90 -7.62 7.56 -2.26
CA CYS A 90 -6.99 7.79 -3.55
C CYS A 90 -5.70 8.56 -3.30
N LEU A 91 -4.54 7.93 -3.50
CA LEU A 91 -3.26 8.55 -3.19
C LEU A 91 -2.77 9.40 -4.35
N VAL A 92 -2.63 10.69 -4.11
CA VAL A 92 -1.99 11.64 -5.03
C VAL A 92 -0.50 11.37 -5.03
N SER A 93 0.10 11.31 -6.22
CA SER A 93 1.55 11.21 -6.34
C SER A 93 2.22 12.49 -5.82
N PRO A 94 3.35 12.39 -5.10
CA PRO A 94 4.06 13.54 -4.55
C PRO A 94 4.58 14.52 -5.61
N HIS A 95 4.56 14.14 -6.90
CA HIS A 95 4.92 14.99 -8.03
C HIS A 95 3.78 15.90 -8.51
N HIS A 96 2.58 15.75 -7.96
CA HIS A 96 1.41 16.56 -8.29
C HIS A 96 0.96 17.38 -7.08
N ASN A 97 0.48 18.60 -7.33
CA ASN A 97 -0.22 19.37 -6.32
C ASN A 97 -1.64 18.82 -6.19
N GLY A 98 -2.02 18.38 -5.00
CA GLY A 98 -3.35 17.84 -4.72
C GLY A 98 -3.46 17.34 -3.29
N THR A 99 -4.70 17.10 -2.86
CA THR A 99 -5.00 16.52 -1.54
C THR A 99 -5.52 15.10 -1.74
N SER A 100 -5.02 14.15 -0.96
CA SER A 100 -5.60 12.80 -0.92
C SER A 100 -6.69 12.74 0.13
N HIS A 101 -7.82 12.11 -0.18
CA HIS A 101 -8.92 11.95 0.77
C HIS A 101 -9.02 10.52 1.29
N LEU A 102 -9.31 10.40 2.59
CA LEU A 102 -9.76 9.16 3.23
C LEU A 102 -11.26 9.29 3.50
N ARG A 103 -12.05 8.47 2.82
CA ARG A 103 -13.52 8.52 2.83
C ARG A 103 -14.10 7.29 3.50
N PHE A 104 -15.26 7.43 4.14
CA PHE A 104 -15.89 6.35 4.92
C PHE A 104 -17.35 6.13 4.51
N GLY A 105 -17.81 4.88 4.58
CA GLY A 105 -19.22 4.55 4.44
C GLY A 105 -19.87 5.06 3.16
N SER A 106 -20.89 5.92 3.30
CA SER A 106 -21.64 6.49 2.18
C SER A 106 -20.94 7.64 1.48
N ASP A 107 -19.86 8.21 2.05
CA ASP A 107 -19.05 9.23 1.38
C ASP A 107 -18.13 8.66 0.30
N ILE A 108 -17.94 7.35 0.28
CA ILE A 108 -17.14 6.68 -0.75
C ILE A 108 -17.79 6.87 -2.12
N GLU A 109 -17.06 7.54 -3.01
CA GLU A 109 -17.54 7.86 -4.34
C GLU A 109 -17.77 6.62 -5.22
N ARG A 110 -18.65 6.77 -6.21
CA ARG A 110 -18.93 5.70 -7.16
C ARG A 110 -17.79 5.59 -8.17
N ILE A 111 -16.98 4.56 -8.00
CA ILE A 111 -15.94 4.19 -8.96
C ILE A 111 -16.51 3.57 -10.25
N LYS A 112 -16.00 4.02 -11.39
CA LYS A 112 -16.26 3.47 -12.73
C LYS A 112 -15.12 2.53 -13.13
N ASN A 113 -15.40 1.56 -14.01
CA ASN A 113 -14.40 0.61 -14.54
C ASN A 113 -13.61 -0.14 -13.46
N ALA A 114 -14.26 -0.37 -12.32
CA ALA A 114 -13.63 -0.97 -11.17
C ALA A 114 -13.47 -2.48 -11.33
N GLN A 115 -12.40 -3.01 -10.76
CA GLN A 115 -12.21 -4.44 -10.56
C GLN A 115 -12.29 -4.78 -9.07
N THR A 116 -12.77 -5.98 -8.77
CA THR A 116 -12.94 -6.42 -7.38
C THR A 116 -12.24 -7.75 -7.16
N THR A 117 -11.45 -7.83 -6.10
CA THR A 117 -10.89 -9.07 -5.58
C THR A 117 -11.36 -9.33 -4.16
N ARG A 118 -11.24 -10.58 -3.72
CA ARG A 118 -11.55 -10.99 -2.34
C ARG A 118 -10.38 -10.61 -1.43
N LEU A 119 -10.71 -10.01 -0.29
CA LEU A 119 -9.81 -9.94 0.86
C LEU A 119 -9.87 -11.29 1.59
N LEU A 120 -8.72 -11.87 1.86
CA LEU A 120 -8.64 -13.04 2.72
C LEU A 120 -8.91 -12.63 4.17
N SER A 121 -9.35 -13.58 4.99
CA SER A 121 -9.65 -13.32 6.41
C SER A 121 -8.87 -14.30 7.24
N ASP A 122 -8.01 -13.78 8.11
CA ASP A 122 -7.20 -14.59 9.01
C ASP A 122 -6.87 -13.75 10.26
N PRO A 123 -7.21 -14.21 11.49
CA PRO A 123 -6.90 -13.50 12.72
C PRO A 123 -5.40 -13.39 13.02
N ALA A 124 -4.55 -14.18 12.35
CA ALA A 124 -3.10 -14.13 12.52
C ALA A 124 -2.45 -12.87 11.91
N THR A 125 -3.21 -12.03 11.19
CA THR A 125 -2.70 -10.78 10.63
C THR A 125 -3.65 -9.60 10.83
N LEU A 126 -3.06 -8.44 11.11
CA LEU A 126 -3.77 -7.15 11.20
C LEU A 126 -3.80 -6.39 9.87
N HIS A 127 -3.15 -6.91 8.82
CA HIS A 127 -3.14 -6.33 7.47
C HIS A 127 -4.34 -6.79 6.64
N TYR A 128 -4.45 -6.24 5.42
CA TYR A 128 -5.41 -6.69 4.42
C TYR A 128 -4.79 -7.72 3.47
N PRO A 129 -5.08 -9.02 3.63
CA PRO A 129 -4.44 -10.05 2.85
C PRO A 129 -5.17 -10.31 1.53
N LEU A 130 -4.40 -10.63 0.49
CA LEU A 130 -4.86 -10.82 -0.88
C LEU A 130 -4.47 -12.20 -1.43
N ASP A 131 -5.33 -12.73 -2.29
CA ASP A 131 -5.07 -13.97 -3.02
C ASP A 131 -4.36 -13.69 -4.36
N LEU A 132 -3.09 -13.24 -4.27
CA LEU A 132 -2.23 -13.03 -5.43
C LEU A 132 -1.80 -14.39 -6.00
N LYS A 133 -1.99 -14.57 -7.31
CA LYS A 133 -1.73 -15.84 -8.00
C LYS A 133 -0.48 -15.80 -8.85
N ASP A 134 -0.30 -14.72 -9.60
CA ASP A 134 0.81 -14.59 -10.53
C ASP A 134 1.10 -13.11 -10.84
N LEU A 135 2.19 -12.87 -11.56
CA LEU A 135 2.50 -11.61 -12.19
C LEU A 135 2.44 -11.77 -13.71
N SER A 136 2.37 -10.66 -14.43
CA SER A 136 2.53 -10.67 -15.89
C SER A 136 3.31 -9.47 -16.38
N ILE A 137 4.03 -9.64 -17.49
CA ILE A 137 4.66 -8.57 -18.26
C ILE A 137 3.95 -8.47 -19.61
N ASP A 138 3.44 -7.29 -19.95
CA ASP A 138 2.66 -7.02 -21.17
C ASP A 138 1.53 -8.03 -21.41
N GLY A 139 0.89 -8.46 -20.31
CA GLY A 139 -0.21 -9.42 -20.31
C GLY A 139 0.20 -10.90 -20.39
N ARG A 140 1.48 -11.22 -20.55
CA ARG A 140 1.99 -12.60 -20.51
C ARG A 140 2.35 -12.98 -19.08
N LEU A 141 1.72 -14.05 -18.56
CA LEU A 141 1.95 -14.54 -17.20
C LEU A 141 3.39 -15.00 -17.02
N LEU A 142 3.92 -14.83 -15.80
CA LEU A 142 5.25 -15.33 -15.43
C LEU A 142 5.24 -16.83 -15.10
N HIS A 143 4.06 -17.44 -14.91
CA HIS A 143 3.90 -18.86 -14.59
C HIS A 143 4.67 -19.24 -13.32
N LEU A 144 4.55 -18.39 -12.29
CA LEU A 144 5.20 -18.63 -11.00
C LEU A 144 4.79 -19.98 -10.41
N PRO A 145 5.69 -20.66 -9.67
CA PRO A 145 5.37 -21.92 -9.01
C PRO A 145 4.08 -21.82 -8.18
N PRO A 146 3.26 -22.89 -8.14
CA PRO A 146 2.13 -22.91 -7.23
C PRO A 146 2.56 -22.59 -5.81
N ASN A 147 1.74 -21.83 -5.08
CA ASN A 147 1.98 -21.42 -3.70
C ASN A 147 3.15 -20.42 -3.49
N THR A 148 3.70 -19.80 -4.54
CA THR A 148 4.68 -18.70 -4.38
C THR A 148 4.20 -17.62 -3.41
N PHE A 149 2.90 -17.29 -3.43
CA PHE A 149 2.29 -16.30 -2.54
C PHE A 149 1.47 -16.89 -1.39
N ALA A 150 1.63 -18.19 -1.08
CA ALA A 150 0.88 -18.81 0.01
C ALA A 150 1.28 -18.24 1.37
N PRO A 151 0.32 -17.99 2.28
CA PRO A 151 0.61 -17.44 3.59
C PRO A 151 1.38 -18.43 4.47
N GLY A 152 2.23 -17.89 5.35
CA GLY A 152 2.79 -18.62 6.49
C GLY A 152 1.85 -18.55 7.71
N PRO A 153 2.08 -19.34 8.77
CA PRO A 153 1.24 -19.35 9.98
C PRO A 153 1.09 -17.98 10.68
N ASP A 154 2.11 -17.14 10.57
CA ASP A 154 2.21 -15.80 11.16
C ASP A 154 2.12 -14.68 10.10
N TRP A 155 1.73 -15.03 8.88
CA TRP A 155 1.76 -14.14 7.72
C TRP A 155 3.15 -13.52 7.41
N SER A 156 4.25 -14.09 7.91
CA SER A 156 5.61 -13.73 7.46
C SER A 156 5.86 -14.01 5.97
N ARG A 157 4.97 -14.81 5.35
CA ARG A 157 4.77 -15.00 3.91
C ARG A 157 3.30 -14.73 3.56
N GLY A 158 3.02 -14.56 2.27
CA GLY A 158 1.70 -14.19 1.77
C GLY A 158 1.75 -12.89 0.97
N CYS A 159 0.59 -12.38 0.59
CA CYS A 159 0.44 -11.07 -0.05
C CYS A 159 -0.50 -10.18 0.77
N VAL A 160 -0.06 -8.96 1.10
CA VAL A 160 -0.87 -7.97 1.82
C VAL A 160 -0.80 -6.60 1.13
N VAL A 161 -1.81 -5.77 1.35
CA VAL A 161 -1.78 -4.33 1.01
C VAL A 161 -1.39 -3.53 2.23
N ASP A 162 -0.51 -2.55 2.06
CA ASP A 162 -0.09 -1.65 3.12
C ASP A 162 0.23 -0.26 2.55
N SER A 163 -0.48 0.75 3.04
CA SER A 163 -0.22 2.15 2.70
C SER A 163 0.86 2.80 3.57
N GLY A 164 1.30 2.14 4.64
CA GLY A 164 2.38 2.60 5.52
C GLY A 164 3.77 2.39 4.91
N SER A 165 3.95 1.31 4.14
CA SER A 165 5.18 1.08 3.38
C SER A 165 5.19 1.90 2.09
N TRP A 166 6.24 2.69 1.88
CA TRP A 166 6.43 3.42 0.63
C TRP A 166 6.62 2.49 -0.58
N LEU A 167 7.52 1.50 -0.42
CA LEU A 167 7.91 0.54 -1.45
C LEU A 167 6.99 -0.68 -1.49
N THR A 168 6.85 -1.24 -2.69
CA THR A 168 6.34 -2.60 -2.87
C THR A 168 7.45 -3.60 -2.68
N TYR A 169 7.12 -4.72 -2.05
CA TYR A 169 8.03 -5.84 -1.89
C TYR A 169 7.43 -7.12 -2.43
N LEU A 170 8.24 -7.95 -3.06
CA LEU A 170 7.86 -9.27 -3.56
C LEU A 170 8.63 -10.35 -2.81
N THR A 171 7.99 -11.50 -2.64
CA THR A 171 8.69 -12.72 -2.20
C THR A 171 9.85 -13.06 -3.14
N GLY A 172 10.88 -13.74 -2.62
CA GLY A 172 12.12 -14.03 -3.36
C GLY A 172 11.91 -14.57 -4.76
N THR A 173 11.18 -15.68 -4.89
CA THR A 173 10.89 -16.32 -6.19
C THR A 173 10.18 -15.37 -7.15
N ALA A 174 9.14 -14.67 -6.70
CA ALA A 174 8.40 -13.74 -7.56
C ALA A 174 9.25 -12.54 -7.99
N PHE A 175 10.10 -12.03 -7.09
CA PHE A 175 11.00 -10.93 -7.39
C PHE A 175 12.04 -11.32 -8.44
N ASP A 176 12.71 -12.46 -8.22
CA ASP A 176 13.78 -12.92 -9.09
C ASP A 176 13.24 -13.20 -10.51
N THR A 177 12.12 -13.94 -10.63
CA THR A 177 11.46 -14.18 -11.93
C THR A 177 10.99 -12.90 -12.62
N LEU A 178 10.47 -11.92 -11.86
CA LEU A 178 10.11 -10.61 -12.42
C LEU A 178 11.33 -9.88 -12.97
N VAL A 179 12.44 -9.85 -12.21
CA VAL A 179 13.69 -9.20 -12.65
C VAL A 179 14.23 -9.86 -13.90
N GLU A 180 14.33 -11.19 -13.95
CA GLU A 180 14.79 -11.94 -15.13
C GLU A 180 13.93 -11.61 -16.36
N SER A 181 12.61 -11.60 -16.21
CA SER A 181 11.69 -11.32 -17.32
C SER A 181 11.76 -9.86 -17.79
N LEU A 182 12.01 -8.91 -16.87
CA LEU A 182 12.25 -7.51 -17.22
C LEU A 182 13.60 -7.30 -17.88
N GLU A 183 14.64 -8.01 -17.45
CA GLU A 183 15.95 -7.99 -18.10
C GLU A 183 15.85 -8.48 -19.54
N GLU A 184 15.12 -9.57 -19.78
CA GLU A 184 14.83 -10.06 -21.12
C GLU A 184 14.08 -9.00 -21.96
N HIS A 185 13.04 -8.39 -21.38
CA HIS A 185 12.30 -7.30 -22.03
C HIS A 185 13.23 -6.14 -22.41
N PHE A 186 14.13 -5.73 -21.52
CA PHE A 186 14.98 -4.56 -21.74
C PHE A 186 16.18 -4.84 -22.65
N ARG A 187 16.63 -6.09 -22.76
CA ARG A 187 17.77 -6.50 -23.61
C ARG A 187 17.58 -6.16 -25.10
N LYS A 188 16.34 -6.05 -25.57
CA LYS A 188 16.04 -5.64 -26.96
C LYS A 188 16.35 -4.17 -27.25
N TYR A 189 16.58 -3.34 -26.22
CA TYR A 189 16.89 -1.92 -26.37
C TYR A 189 18.40 -1.69 -26.16
N GLN A 190 19.15 -1.62 -27.27
CA GLN A 190 20.60 -1.36 -27.24
C GLN A 190 20.98 -0.02 -26.61
N SER A 191 20.04 0.92 -26.51
CA SER A 191 20.23 2.21 -25.88
C SER A 191 20.25 2.16 -24.35
N LEU A 192 19.88 1.03 -23.74
CA LEU A 192 19.86 0.86 -22.29
C LEU A 192 21.17 0.25 -21.79
N VAL A 193 21.74 0.82 -20.74
CA VAL A 193 22.95 0.30 -20.10
C VAL A 193 22.63 -0.05 -18.66
N ARG A 194 22.81 -1.33 -18.28
CA ARG A 194 22.60 -1.80 -16.90
C ARG A 194 23.59 -1.09 -15.97
N VAL A 195 23.09 -0.57 -14.86
CA VAL A 195 23.89 0.10 -13.82
C VAL A 195 23.46 -0.37 -12.43
N GLU A 196 24.31 -0.11 -11.45
CA GLU A 196 23.96 -0.33 -10.04
C GLU A 196 22.96 0.72 -9.54
N GLY A 197 22.12 0.32 -8.59
CA GLY A 197 21.20 1.22 -7.89
C GLY A 197 21.94 2.09 -6.88
N SER A 198 21.53 3.37 -6.80
CA SER A 198 22.13 4.33 -5.88
C SER A 198 21.63 4.18 -4.43
N GLU A 199 22.43 4.65 -3.47
CA GLU A 199 21.97 4.92 -2.10
C GLU A 199 20.81 5.94 -2.08
N PRO A 200 19.92 5.87 -1.08
CA PRO A 200 19.88 4.91 0.03
C PRO A 200 19.11 3.61 -0.30
N LEU A 201 18.46 3.53 -1.46
CA LEU A 201 17.52 2.45 -1.75
C LEU A 201 18.16 1.16 -2.29
N ARG A 202 19.30 1.27 -3.00
CA ARG A 202 19.98 0.14 -3.68
C ARG A 202 19.01 -0.76 -4.46
N LEU A 203 18.30 -0.18 -5.41
CA LEU A 203 17.35 -0.92 -6.25
C LEU A 203 18.12 -1.88 -7.18
N GLN A 204 17.63 -3.11 -7.36
CA GLN A 204 18.41 -4.20 -7.98
C GLN A 204 18.42 -4.18 -9.51
N LEU A 205 17.41 -3.58 -10.14
CA LEU A 205 17.27 -3.51 -11.60
C LEU A 205 17.22 -2.05 -12.03
N CYS A 206 18.34 -1.53 -12.53
CA CYS A 206 18.50 -0.11 -12.90
C CYS A 206 19.19 0.05 -14.26
N TYR A 207 18.77 1.00 -15.08
CA TYR A 207 19.40 1.28 -16.37
C TYR A 207 19.64 2.77 -16.56
N LYS A 208 20.75 3.13 -17.21
CA LYS A 208 20.84 4.42 -17.92
C LYS A 208 19.96 4.33 -19.17
N LYS A 209 19.24 5.40 -19.45
CA LYS A 209 18.30 5.52 -20.57
C LYS A 209 18.62 6.75 -21.43
N PRO A 210 18.33 6.73 -22.74
CA PRO A 210 18.35 7.96 -23.53
C PRO A 210 17.19 8.87 -23.13
N ARG A 211 17.32 10.16 -23.46
CA ARG A 211 16.23 11.13 -23.30
C ARG A 211 15.00 10.66 -24.08
N GLY A 212 13.82 10.72 -23.45
CA GLY A 212 12.56 10.31 -24.07
C GLY A 212 12.28 8.81 -24.11
N PHE A 213 13.12 7.97 -23.49
CA PHE A 213 12.82 6.55 -23.34
C PHE A 213 11.50 6.34 -22.57
N ALA A 214 10.53 5.68 -23.21
CA ALA A 214 9.19 5.46 -22.67
C ALA A 214 8.71 4.01 -22.80
N ALA A 215 9.59 3.08 -23.22
CA ALA A 215 9.23 1.70 -23.49
C ALA A 215 9.30 0.84 -22.21
N TYR A 216 8.49 1.20 -21.22
CA TYR A 216 8.33 0.43 -19.99
C TYR A 216 7.20 -0.60 -20.16
N PRO A 217 7.40 -1.86 -19.80
CA PRO A 217 6.35 -2.86 -19.90
C PRO A 217 5.23 -2.60 -18.88
N THR A 218 4.03 -3.06 -19.20
CA THR A 218 2.96 -3.16 -18.21
C THR A 218 3.22 -4.35 -17.30
N ILE A 219 3.20 -4.13 -15.99
CA ILE A 219 3.28 -5.22 -15.02
C ILE A 219 1.91 -5.39 -14.36
N GLY A 220 1.38 -6.61 -14.40
CA GLY A 220 0.08 -6.97 -13.85
C GLY A 220 0.21 -7.85 -12.61
N PHE A 221 -0.54 -7.55 -11.57
CA PHE A 221 -0.72 -8.38 -10.38
C PHE A 221 -2.04 -9.14 -10.51
N HIS A 222 -1.98 -10.45 -10.69
CA HIS A 222 -3.16 -11.28 -10.95
C HIS A 222 -3.71 -11.83 -9.65
N PHE A 223 -4.82 -11.27 -9.20
CA PHE A 223 -5.60 -11.82 -8.10
C PHE A 223 -6.69 -12.75 -8.63
N ARG A 224 -7.32 -13.50 -7.72
CA ARG A 224 -8.52 -14.25 -8.08
C ARG A 224 -9.65 -13.32 -8.55
N GLY A 225 -9.89 -13.31 -9.85
CA GLY A 225 -10.99 -12.57 -10.50
C GLY A 225 -10.70 -11.12 -10.87
N ALA A 226 -9.49 -10.62 -10.62
CA ALA A 226 -9.11 -9.25 -10.94
C ALA A 226 -7.62 -9.13 -11.23
N VAL A 227 -7.25 -8.16 -12.07
CA VAL A 227 -5.85 -7.88 -12.39
C VAL A 227 -5.56 -6.41 -12.16
N PHE A 228 -4.66 -6.12 -11.21
CA PHE A 228 -4.21 -4.77 -10.91
C PHE A 228 -3.01 -4.41 -11.80
N ARG A 229 -3.09 -3.29 -12.52
CA ARG A 229 -2.08 -2.87 -13.52
C ARG A 229 -1.61 -1.45 -13.26
N PRO A 230 -0.77 -1.22 -12.23
CA PRO A 230 -0.19 0.09 -11.96
C PRO A 230 0.53 0.65 -13.20
N LYS A 231 0.54 1.98 -13.33
CA LYS A 231 1.31 2.64 -14.40
C LYS A 231 2.79 2.42 -14.19
N ALA A 232 3.57 2.55 -15.27
CA ALA A 232 5.03 2.48 -15.20
C ALA A 232 5.62 3.45 -14.16
N ALA A 233 5.07 4.66 -14.02
CA ALA A 233 5.49 5.63 -13.01
C ALA A 233 5.31 5.15 -11.55
N ASN A 234 4.47 4.14 -11.32
CA ASN A 234 4.26 3.52 -10.01
C ASN A 234 5.10 2.24 -9.83
N MET A 235 5.74 1.75 -10.90
CA MET A 235 6.57 0.54 -10.92
C MET A 235 8.05 0.85 -11.00
N PHE A 236 8.40 2.00 -11.59
CA PHE A 236 9.77 2.41 -11.84
C PHE A 236 10.01 3.79 -11.23
N TYR A 237 11.13 3.92 -10.53
CA TYR A 237 11.71 5.21 -10.20
C TYR A 237 12.41 5.73 -11.45
N ILE A 238 11.93 6.83 -12.02
CA ILE A 238 12.43 7.41 -13.26
C ILE A 238 13.04 8.77 -12.93
N ASP A 239 14.35 8.89 -13.14
CA ASP A 239 15.11 10.12 -12.91
C ASP A 239 15.61 10.67 -14.25
N GLU A 240 14.96 11.74 -14.69
CA GLU A 240 15.33 12.45 -15.92
C GLU A 240 16.68 13.18 -15.79
N GLY A 241 17.02 13.68 -14.59
CA GLY A 241 18.25 14.42 -14.35
C GLY A 241 19.49 13.54 -14.47
N SER A 242 19.47 12.34 -13.89
CA SER A 242 20.56 11.37 -14.04
C SER A 242 20.41 10.46 -15.26
N SER A 243 19.32 10.61 -16.04
CA SER A 243 18.97 9.77 -17.18
C SER A 243 18.98 8.28 -16.80
N LYS A 244 18.36 7.95 -15.66
CA LYS A 244 18.28 6.58 -15.12
C LYS A 244 16.85 6.20 -14.80
N PHE A 245 16.56 4.91 -14.83
CA PHE A 245 15.38 4.38 -14.18
C PHE A 245 15.72 3.08 -13.44
N CYS A 246 14.93 2.77 -12.42
CA CYS A 246 15.07 1.56 -11.63
C CYS A 246 13.71 0.93 -11.33
N LEU A 247 13.62 -0.40 -11.27
CA LEU A 247 12.46 -1.09 -10.73
C LEU A 247 12.28 -0.68 -9.26
N PHE A 248 11.13 -0.06 -8.94
CA PHE A 248 10.79 0.46 -7.61
C PHE A 248 10.10 -0.60 -6.74
N ILE A 249 10.63 -1.82 -6.81
CA ILE A 249 10.17 -2.99 -6.07
C ILE A 249 11.41 -3.62 -5.44
N LYS A 250 11.28 -4.12 -4.20
CA LYS A 250 12.37 -4.83 -3.51
C LYS A 250 11.98 -6.27 -3.17
N LYS A 251 13.00 -7.08 -2.90
CA LYS A 251 12.86 -8.45 -2.42
C LYS A 251 12.70 -8.48 -0.91
N ARG A 252 11.77 -9.29 -0.40
CA ARG A 252 11.68 -9.69 1.03
C ARG A 252 10.98 -11.07 1.15
N SER A 253 10.70 -11.55 2.36
CA SER A 253 9.98 -12.82 2.57
C SER A 253 8.50 -12.76 2.16
N GLN A 254 7.78 -11.73 2.62
CA GLN A 254 6.36 -11.49 2.35
C GLN A 254 6.17 -10.57 1.14
N THR A 255 5.18 -10.82 0.29
CA THR A 255 4.74 -9.84 -0.70
C THR A 255 3.91 -8.74 -0.03
N LEU A 256 4.25 -7.48 -0.26
CA LEU A 256 3.51 -6.32 0.23
C LEU A 256 3.35 -5.30 -0.89
N LEU A 257 2.11 -4.89 -1.12
CA LEU A 257 1.76 -3.85 -2.09
C LEU A 257 1.79 -2.49 -1.39
N GLY A 258 2.84 -1.71 -1.65
CA GLY A 258 3.13 -0.44 -0.97
C GLY A 258 2.41 0.77 -1.58
N ALA A 259 2.56 1.93 -0.95
CA ALA A 259 1.82 3.15 -1.27
C ALA A 259 2.05 3.68 -2.69
N VAL A 260 3.29 3.66 -3.22
CA VAL A 260 3.56 4.14 -4.60
C VAL A 260 2.81 3.33 -5.64
N LEU A 261 2.70 2.01 -5.42
CA LEU A 261 1.97 1.14 -6.32
C LEU A 261 0.49 1.54 -6.45
N GLN A 262 -0.06 2.06 -5.35
CA GLN A 262 -1.47 2.41 -5.16
C GLN A 262 -1.80 3.85 -5.60
N GLN A 263 -0.81 4.65 -6.01
CA GLN A 263 -1.04 6.02 -6.46
C GLN A 263 -1.90 6.09 -7.72
N ASN A 264 -2.76 7.10 -7.82
CA ASN A 264 -3.73 7.23 -8.93
C ASN A 264 -4.64 6.01 -9.10
N TYR A 265 -4.92 5.35 -7.98
CA TYR A 265 -5.95 4.32 -7.88
C TYR A 265 -6.82 4.58 -6.67
N ARG A 266 -8.13 4.53 -6.88
CA ARG A 266 -9.10 4.49 -5.79
C ARG A 266 -9.12 3.09 -5.21
N MET A 267 -8.72 2.96 -3.94
CA MET A 267 -8.74 1.69 -3.22
C MET A 267 -9.94 1.69 -2.27
N VAL A 268 -10.94 0.84 -2.52
CA VAL A 268 -12.15 0.72 -1.70
C VAL A 268 -12.15 -0.61 -0.97
N PHE A 269 -12.04 -0.53 0.36
CA PHE A 269 -12.09 -1.68 1.25
C PHE A 269 -13.51 -1.82 1.78
N ASP A 270 -14.10 -3.01 1.61
CA ASP A 270 -15.32 -3.44 2.29
C ASP A 270 -14.96 -4.62 3.19
N ILE A 271 -14.70 -4.32 4.46
CA ILE A 271 -14.19 -5.29 5.44
C ILE A 271 -15.28 -6.22 5.96
N ASN A 272 -16.56 -5.87 5.77
CA ASN A 272 -17.68 -6.72 6.13
C ASN A 272 -17.97 -7.74 5.02
N LYS A 273 -17.79 -7.33 3.76
CA LYS A 273 -17.95 -8.23 2.60
C LYS A 273 -16.66 -8.89 2.16
N HIS A 274 -15.53 -8.62 2.82
CA HIS A 274 -14.21 -9.12 2.49
C HIS A 274 -13.84 -8.85 1.02
N LYS A 275 -13.96 -7.58 0.59
CA LYS A 275 -13.68 -7.16 -0.79
C LYS A 275 -12.73 -5.98 -0.82
N LEU A 276 -11.79 -6.03 -1.76
CA LEU A 276 -11.02 -4.89 -2.21
C LEU A 276 -11.47 -4.58 -3.65
N THR A 277 -11.98 -3.38 -3.85
CA THR A 277 -12.33 -2.88 -5.18
C THR A 277 -11.40 -1.74 -5.54
N PHE A 278 -10.86 -1.76 -6.76
CA PHE A 278 -9.92 -0.76 -7.21
C PHE A 278 -10.20 -0.31 -8.64
N ALA A 279 -9.94 0.96 -8.92
CA ALA A 279 -10.07 1.57 -10.24
C ALA A 279 -8.98 2.63 -10.42
N GLU A 280 -8.46 2.76 -11.64
CA GLU A 280 -7.57 3.87 -11.98
C GLU A 280 -8.38 5.18 -11.90
N GLU A 281 -7.81 6.18 -11.23
CA GLU A 281 -8.46 7.46 -11.03
C GLU A 281 -7.41 8.57 -10.89
N ASP A 282 -7.72 9.75 -11.41
CA ASP A 282 -6.88 10.92 -11.20
C ASP A 282 -7.15 11.50 -9.80
N CYS A 283 -6.41 10.98 -8.81
CA CYS A 283 -6.63 11.32 -7.40
C CYS A 283 -6.42 12.80 -7.08
N ALA A 284 -5.74 13.57 -7.94
CA ALA A 284 -5.56 15.00 -7.75
C ALA A 284 -6.85 15.81 -8.02
N ARG A 285 -7.88 15.15 -8.59
CA ARG A 285 -9.21 15.70 -8.89
C ARG A 285 -10.34 15.04 -8.08
N ASP A 286 -9.98 14.33 -7.01
CA ASP A 286 -10.91 13.79 -6.00
C ASP A 286 -11.68 14.90 -5.26
#